data_AF-A0A7V8Y2N8-F1
#
_entry.id   AF-A0A7V8Y2N8-F1
#
_cell.length_a   1.000
_cell.length_b   1.000
_cell.length_c   1.000
_cell.angle_alpha   90.00
_cell.angle_beta   90.00
_cell.angle_gamma   90.00
#
_symmetry.space_group_name_H-M   'P 1'
#
loop_
_entity.id
_entity.type
_entity.pdbx_description
1 polymer ?
#
loop_
_entity_poly.entity_id
_entity_poly.type
_entity_poly.pdbx_seq_one_letter_code
_entity_poly.pdbx_strand_id
1 'polypeptide(L)'
;VEGFVGRDRGYRGLGFLSADGLPIGELATVPLGTPSATAREVIGDGWAIVVDADQRPQGWVRVGQLADGPVTADSLTAGGSLYDTEAGSLRGALDAALSSPSGLGVAVDADGAVIGSVSADDVLAVLDDARHSEVRT
;
A
#
# COMPACT_ATOMS: atom_id res chain seq x y z
N VAL A 1 -5.45 29.00 -28.24
CA VAL A 1 -4.62 27.88 -27.75
C VAL A 1 -5.59 26.81 -27.29
N GLU A 2 -5.74 25.73 -28.07
CA GLU A 2 -6.53 24.57 -27.64
C GLU A 2 -5.72 23.80 -26.60
N GLY A 3 -5.84 24.23 -25.34
CA GLY A 3 -5.24 23.49 -24.23
C GLY A 3 -6.01 22.18 -24.07
N PHE A 4 -5.31 21.05 -24.09
CA PHE A 4 -5.85 19.73 -23.79
C PHE A 4 -6.79 19.80 -22.56
N VAL A 5 -8.10 19.78 -22.79
CA VAL A 5 -9.09 19.71 -21.72
C VAL A 5 -9.07 18.26 -21.22
N GLY A 6 -8.40 18.02 -20.11
CA GLY A 6 -8.33 16.66 -19.56
C GLY A 6 -7.26 16.35 -18.54
N ARG A 7 -6.75 17.33 -17.76
CA ARG A 7 -5.82 17.04 -16.66
C ARG A 7 -6.41 15.95 -15.76
N ASP A 8 -5.60 14.95 -15.41
CA ASP A 8 -5.93 13.79 -14.56
C ASP A 8 -7.09 12.90 -15.04
N ARG A 9 -7.55 12.98 -16.31
CA ARG A 9 -8.68 12.13 -16.76
C ARG A 9 -8.40 10.63 -16.58
N GLY A 10 -7.18 10.18 -16.85
CA GLY A 10 -6.77 8.79 -16.63
C GLY A 10 -6.90 8.39 -15.16
N TYR A 11 -6.24 9.12 -14.26
CA TYR A 11 -6.26 8.85 -12.82
C TYR A 11 -7.67 8.97 -12.21
N ARG A 12 -8.46 9.97 -12.61
CA ARG A 12 -9.88 10.08 -12.21
C ARG A 12 -10.72 8.91 -12.73
N GLY A 13 -10.45 8.45 -13.95
CA GLY A 13 -11.13 7.30 -14.55
C GLY A 13 -10.98 6.02 -13.72
N LEU A 14 -9.81 5.81 -13.10
CA LEU A 14 -9.57 4.68 -12.20
C LEU A 14 -10.51 4.66 -10.98
N GLY A 15 -11.12 5.79 -10.62
CA GLY A 15 -12.07 5.85 -9.52
C GLY A 15 -13.40 5.16 -9.81
N PHE A 16 -13.70 4.86 -11.08
CA PHE A 16 -14.90 4.13 -11.49
C PHE A 16 -14.66 2.63 -11.71
N LEU A 17 -13.40 2.19 -11.65
CA LEU A 17 -13.03 0.80 -11.82
C LEU A 17 -12.85 0.16 -10.45
N SER A 18 -13.58 -0.92 -10.22
CA SER A 18 -13.38 -1.76 -9.05
C SER A 18 -11.96 -2.32 -9.03
N ALA A 19 -11.40 -2.46 -7.84
CA ALA A 19 -10.15 -3.18 -7.64
C ALA A 19 -10.39 -4.66 -7.24
N ASP A 20 -11.61 -5.17 -7.44
CA ASP A 20 -11.91 -6.60 -7.29
C ASP A 20 -10.94 -7.45 -8.11
N GLY A 21 -10.35 -8.45 -7.47
CA GLY A 21 -9.38 -9.34 -8.11
C GLY A 21 -7.96 -8.76 -8.23
N LEU A 22 -7.70 -7.55 -7.71
CA LEU A 22 -6.35 -7.07 -7.53
C LEU A 22 -5.59 -8.02 -6.57
N PRO A 23 -4.43 -8.56 -6.96
CA PRO A 23 -3.69 -9.46 -6.09
C PRO A 23 -3.20 -8.71 -4.85
N ILE A 24 -3.38 -9.33 -3.68
CA ILE A 24 -2.81 -8.85 -2.42
C ILE A 24 -1.45 -9.54 -2.25
N GLY A 25 -0.40 -8.74 -2.35
CA GLY A 25 0.98 -9.17 -2.18
C GLY A 25 1.37 -9.32 -0.72
N GLU A 26 2.51 -9.97 -0.49
CA GLU A 26 3.11 -10.03 0.84
C GLU A 26 3.55 -8.63 1.30
N LEU A 27 3.50 -8.40 2.61
CA LEU A 27 3.99 -7.17 3.23
C LEU A 27 4.66 -7.53 4.55
N ALA A 28 5.91 -7.14 4.71
CA ALA A 28 6.61 -7.30 5.98
C ALA A 28 5.92 -6.45 7.04
N THR A 29 5.51 -7.08 8.15
CA THR A 29 4.91 -6.40 9.29
C THR A 29 5.73 -6.63 10.56
N VAL A 30 5.81 -5.60 11.41
CA VAL A 30 6.53 -5.65 12.68
C VAL A 30 5.63 -5.09 13.78
N PRO A 31 5.29 -5.86 14.83
CA PRO A 31 4.51 -5.32 15.95
C PRO A 31 5.27 -4.21 16.70
N LEU A 32 4.55 -3.19 17.17
CA LEU A 32 5.10 -2.22 18.13
C LEU A 32 5.69 -2.94 19.34
N GLY A 33 6.83 -2.44 19.82
CA GLY A 33 7.55 -3.05 20.95
C GLY A 33 8.47 -4.21 20.58
N THR A 34 8.47 -4.68 19.32
CA THR A 34 9.37 -5.75 18.87
C THR A 34 10.84 -5.36 19.11
N PRO A 35 11.68 -6.23 19.66
CA PRO A 35 13.12 -5.94 19.80
C PRO A 35 13.76 -5.65 18.46
N SER A 36 14.61 -4.61 18.39
CA SER A 36 15.17 -4.16 17.11
C SER A 36 16.04 -5.21 16.41
N ALA A 37 16.65 -6.15 17.14
CA ALA A 37 17.35 -7.29 16.53
C ALA A 37 16.40 -8.15 15.67
N THR A 38 15.27 -8.56 16.24
CA THR A 38 14.23 -9.31 15.52
C THR A 38 13.60 -8.50 14.41
N ALA A 39 13.31 -7.21 14.64
CA ALA A 39 12.74 -6.35 13.60
C ALA A 39 13.68 -6.21 12.39
N ARG A 40 15.01 -6.15 12.60
CA ARG A 40 15.99 -6.09 11.50
C ARG A 40 15.98 -7.34 10.62
N GLU A 41 15.75 -8.51 11.19
CA GLU A 41 15.64 -9.76 10.43
C GLU A 41 14.39 -9.75 9.55
N VAL A 42 13.26 -9.24 10.05
CA VAL A 42 12.00 -9.14 9.29
C VAL A 42 12.09 -8.09 8.18
N ILE A 43 12.67 -6.92 8.47
CA ILE A 43 12.74 -5.80 7.52
C ILE A 43 13.72 -6.09 6.37
N GLY A 44 14.85 -6.76 6.66
CA GLY A 44 15.91 -6.96 5.68
C GLY A 44 16.52 -5.63 5.18
N ASP A 45 16.63 -5.47 3.87
CA ASP A 45 17.12 -4.25 3.21
C ASP A 45 16.01 -3.28 2.80
N GLY A 46 14.74 -3.66 3.01
CA GLY A 46 13.57 -2.92 2.57
C GLY A 46 12.87 -2.13 3.67
N TRP A 47 11.55 -2.12 3.56
CA TRP A 47 10.62 -1.47 4.47
C TRP A 47 9.67 -2.49 5.07
N ALA A 48 9.22 -2.24 6.29
CA ALA A 48 8.10 -2.94 6.91
C ALA A 48 7.05 -1.94 7.41
N ILE A 49 5.81 -2.40 7.52
CA ILE A 49 4.76 -1.69 8.24
C ILE A 49 4.79 -2.11 9.72
N VAL A 50 4.87 -1.12 10.59
CA VAL A 50 4.69 -1.34 12.02
C VAL A 50 3.20 -1.39 12.33
N VAL A 51 2.78 -2.39 13.10
CA VAL A 51 1.37 -2.61 13.47
C VAL A 51 1.16 -2.57 14.98
N ASP A 52 -0.05 -2.24 15.41
CA ASP A 52 -0.46 -2.38 16.80
C ASP A 52 -0.92 -3.82 17.13
N ALA A 53 -1.49 -4.00 18.33
CA ALA A 53 -1.99 -5.29 18.80
C ALA A 53 -3.18 -5.81 17.97
N ASP A 54 -3.93 -4.92 17.32
CA ASP A 54 -5.09 -5.24 16.47
C ASP A 54 -4.69 -5.36 14.99
N GLN A 55 -3.38 -5.45 14.68
CA GLN A 55 -2.82 -5.48 13.33
C GLN A 55 -3.07 -4.22 12.50
N ARG A 56 -3.41 -3.08 13.12
CA ARG A 56 -3.63 -1.82 12.40
C ARG A 56 -2.30 -1.11 12.13
N PRO A 57 -2.10 -0.55 10.92
CA PRO A 57 -0.85 0.08 10.54
C PRO A 57 -0.61 1.38 11.33
N GLN A 58 0.59 1.52 11.87
CA GLN A 58 1.04 2.67 12.68
C GLN A 58 2.07 3.54 11.93
N GLY A 59 2.78 2.98 10.95
CA GLY A 59 3.74 3.69 10.11
C GLY A 59 4.81 2.77 9.53
N TRP A 60 5.63 3.30 8.63
CA TRP A 60 6.70 2.56 7.97
C TRP A 60 8.00 2.60 8.76
N VAL A 61 8.79 1.54 8.68
CA VAL A 61 10.13 1.49 9.26
C VAL A 61 11.12 0.78 8.33
N ARG A 62 12.37 1.22 8.34
CA ARG A 62 13.51 0.52 7.73
C ARG A 62 14.65 0.36 8.74
N VAL A 63 15.56 -0.59 8.49
CA VAL A 63 16.65 -0.93 9.45
C VAL A 63 17.46 0.28 9.90
N GLY A 64 17.75 1.22 9.01
CA GLY A 64 18.52 2.44 9.33
C GLY A 64 17.84 3.41 10.31
N GLN A 65 16.57 3.20 10.65
CA GLN A 65 15.81 4.00 11.61
C GLN A 65 15.73 3.37 13.00
N LEU A 66 16.10 2.09 13.11
CA LEU A 66 16.00 1.36 14.36
C LEU A 66 17.18 1.65 15.28
N ALA A 67 16.88 2.23 16.44
CA ALA A 67 17.79 2.30 17.56
C ALA A 67 17.93 0.95 18.28
N ASP A 68 18.85 0.86 19.24
CA ASP A 68 18.90 -0.27 20.16
C ASP A 68 17.69 -0.24 21.10
N GLY A 69 17.11 -1.42 21.37
CA GLY A 69 15.87 -1.55 22.14
C GLY A 69 14.65 -1.86 21.27
N PRO A 70 13.42 -1.62 21.77
CA PRO A 70 12.19 -1.95 21.06
C PRO A 70 11.87 -0.96 19.93
N VAL A 71 11.12 -1.41 18.93
CA VAL A 71 10.50 -0.53 17.92
C VAL A 71 9.47 0.37 18.60
N THR A 72 9.63 1.69 18.46
CA THR A 72 8.74 2.70 19.03
C THR A 72 8.14 3.60 17.94
N ALA A 73 7.09 4.34 18.27
CA ALA A 73 6.43 5.28 17.37
C ALA A 73 7.39 6.34 16.80
N ASP A 74 8.42 6.73 17.57
CA ASP A 74 9.40 7.73 17.17
C ASP A 74 10.33 7.27 16.01
N SER A 75 10.40 5.96 15.76
CA SER A 75 11.17 5.38 14.66
C SER A 75 10.40 5.32 13.34
N LEU A 76 9.11 5.67 13.36
CA LEU A 76 8.21 5.46 12.23
C LEU A 76 8.20 6.65 11.26
N THR A 77 8.05 6.31 9.99
CA THR A 77 7.78 7.24 8.91
C THR A 77 6.30 7.18 8.56
N ALA A 78 5.60 8.31 8.68
CA ALA A 78 4.26 8.45 8.15
C ALA A 78 4.31 8.45 6.62
N GLY A 79 3.36 7.79 5.97
CA GLY A 79 3.27 7.77 4.51
C GLY A 79 2.38 6.65 3.99
N GLY A 80 1.84 6.85 2.79
CA GLY A 80 0.88 5.95 2.17
C GLY A 80 -0.56 6.22 2.61
N SER A 81 -1.45 6.39 1.65
CA SER A 81 -2.88 6.10 1.85
C SER A 81 -3.05 4.61 2.13
N LEU A 82 -4.07 4.24 2.91
CA LEU A 82 -4.48 2.84 3.05
C LEU A 82 -5.42 2.48 1.91
N TYR A 83 -5.33 1.24 1.44
CA TYR A 83 -6.26 0.67 0.48
C TYR A 83 -7.19 -0.31 1.20
N ASP A 84 -8.44 0.10 1.36
CA ASP A 84 -9.53 -0.76 1.86
C ASP A 84 -9.95 -1.72 0.75
N THR A 85 -9.81 -3.02 0.98
CA THR A 85 -10.10 -4.04 -0.05
C THR A 85 -11.59 -4.26 -0.30
N GLU A 86 -12.48 -3.84 0.61
CA GLU A 86 -13.92 -4.02 0.45
C GLU A 86 -14.59 -2.87 -0.30
N ALA A 87 -14.05 -1.65 -0.17
CA ALA A 87 -14.62 -0.45 -0.76
C ALA A 87 -13.70 0.23 -1.79
N GLY A 88 -12.55 -0.38 -2.09
CA GLY A 88 -11.47 0.24 -2.84
C GLY A 88 -11.66 0.25 -4.35
N SER A 89 -11.19 1.32 -4.99
CA SER A 89 -11.07 1.43 -6.46
C SER A 89 -9.62 1.26 -6.90
N LEU A 90 -9.38 1.01 -8.18
CA LEU A 90 -8.02 1.02 -8.74
C LEU A 90 -7.31 2.34 -8.46
N ARG A 91 -8.05 3.46 -8.39
CA ARG A 91 -7.49 4.75 -7.96
C ARG A 91 -6.97 4.72 -6.53
N GLY A 92 -7.74 4.15 -5.61
CA GLY A 92 -7.35 4.03 -4.20
C GLY A 92 -6.13 3.14 -4.03
N ALA A 93 -6.11 1.98 -4.70
CA ALA A 93 -4.95 1.09 -4.70
C ALA A 93 -3.69 1.76 -5.26
N LEU A 94 -3.81 2.45 -6.40
CA LEU A 94 -2.69 3.17 -7.01
C LEU A 94 -2.23 4.34 -6.13
N ASP A 95 -3.15 5.08 -5.51
CA ASP A 95 -2.82 6.15 -4.59
C ASP A 95 -2.02 5.64 -3.38
N ALA A 96 -2.44 4.53 -2.80
CA ALA A 96 -1.75 3.86 -1.70
C ALA A 96 -0.31 3.48 -2.08
N ALA A 97 -0.11 2.89 -3.26
CA ALA A 97 1.22 2.52 -3.76
C ALA A 97 2.11 3.75 -4.04
N LEU A 98 1.58 4.76 -4.72
CA LEU A 98 2.36 5.94 -5.13
C LEU A 98 2.72 6.88 -3.96
N SER A 99 1.88 6.93 -2.92
CA SER A 99 2.13 7.77 -1.74
C SER A 99 2.96 7.08 -0.66
N SER A 100 3.29 5.80 -0.84
CA SER A 100 4.08 5.00 0.08
C SER A 100 5.60 5.21 -0.12
N PRO A 101 6.39 5.30 0.97
CA PRO A 101 7.85 5.37 0.87
C PRO A 101 8.49 4.08 0.34
N SER A 102 7.79 2.95 0.40
CA SER A 102 8.27 1.66 -0.09
C SER A 102 7.89 1.37 -1.55
N GLY A 103 6.99 2.17 -2.12
CA GLY A 103 6.33 1.88 -3.41
C GLY A 103 5.23 0.81 -3.31
N LEU A 104 5.00 0.24 -2.12
CA LEU A 104 3.92 -0.69 -1.83
C LEU A 104 2.84 0.01 -1.01
N GLY A 105 1.59 -0.04 -1.48
CA GLY A 105 0.42 0.43 -0.72
C GLY A 105 0.02 -0.61 0.32
N VAL A 106 -0.49 -0.15 1.47
CA VAL A 106 -0.96 -1.06 2.53
C VAL A 106 -2.41 -1.44 2.26
N ALA A 107 -2.66 -2.73 2.06
CA ALA A 107 -4.01 -3.28 1.95
C ALA A 107 -4.55 -3.61 3.34
N VAL A 108 -5.77 -3.16 3.63
CA VAL A 108 -6.44 -3.40 4.91
C VAL A 108 -7.84 -3.97 4.70
N ASP A 109 -8.29 -4.75 5.68
CA ASP A 109 -9.68 -5.19 5.78
C ASP A 109 -10.61 -4.10 6.35
N ALA A 110 -11.90 -4.44 6.53
CA ALA A 110 -12.92 -3.54 7.07
C ALA A 110 -12.63 -3.05 8.51
N ASP A 111 -11.86 -3.80 9.30
CA ASP A 111 -11.47 -3.43 10.65
C ASP A 111 -10.20 -2.57 10.69
N GLY A 112 -9.59 -2.34 9.52
CA GLY A 112 -8.36 -1.58 9.32
C GLY A 112 -7.10 -2.40 9.58
N ALA A 113 -7.20 -3.73 9.71
CA ALA A 113 -6.05 -4.59 9.93
C ALA A 113 -5.32 -4.86 8.61
N VAL A 114 -3.99 -4.89 8.67
CA VAL A 114 -3.15 -5.16 7.49
C VAL A 114 -3.36 -6.60 7.01
N ILE A 115 -3.71 -6.74 5.74
CA ILE A 115 -3.86 -8.05 5.07
C ILE A 115 -2.84 -8.26 3.94
N GLY A 116 -2.05 -7.25 3.61
CA GLY A 116 -0.93 -7.36 2.68
C GLY A 116 -0.60 -6.04 1.99
N SER A 117 -0.09 -6.14 0.77
CA SER A 117 0.28 -4.98 -0.05
C SER A 117 -0.41 -4.95 -1.40
N VAL A 118 -0.44 -3.76 -1.99
CA VAL A 118 -0.77 -3.54 -3.41
C VAL A 118 0.35 -2.79 -4.10
N SER A 119 0.68 -3.18 -5.33
CA SER A 119 1.70 -2.51 -6.14
C SER A 119 1.07 -1.68 -7.26
N ALA A 120 1.79 -0.65 -7.72
CA ALA A 120 1.36 0.11 -8.89
C ALA A 120 1.32 -0.76 -10.16
N ASP A 121 2.24 -1.74 -10.27
CA ASP A 121 2.34 -2.64 -11.42
C ASP A 121 1.11 -3.55 -11.51
N ASP A 122 0.64 -4.10 -10.39
CA ASP A 122 -0.56 -4.94 -10.36
C ASP A 122 -1.81 -4.13 -10.74
N VAL A 123 -1.91 -2.88 -10.27
CA VAL A 123 -3.02 -1.99 -10.63
C VAL A 123 -3.03 -1.71 -12.14
N LEU A 124 -1.85 -1.48 -12.73
CA LEU A 124 -1.73 -1.26 -14.17
C LEU A 124 -2.04 -2.52 -14.98
N ALA A 125 -1.65 -3.70 -14.49
CA ALA A 125 -1.98 -4.98 -15.11
C ALA A 125 -3.50 -5.23 -15.12
N VAL A 126 -4.17 -5.08 -13.98
CA VAL A 126 -5.63 -5.24 -13.87
C VAL A 126 -6.38 -4.23 -14.75
N LEU A 127 -5.89 -2.99 -14.82
CA LEU A 127 -6.44 -1.96 -15.70
C LEU A 127 -6.35 -2.36 -17.18
N ASP A 128 -5.23 -2.98 -17.58
CA ASP A 128 -5.03 -3.43 -18.96
C ASP A 128 -5.98 -4.57 -19.30
N ASP A 129 -6.11 -5.56 -18.41
CA ASP A 129 -7.05 -6.67 -18.54
C ASP A 129 -8.51 -6.20 -18.67
N ALA A 130 -8.92 -5.25 -17.84
CA ALA A 130 -10.26 -4.67 -17.89
C ALA A 130 -10.57 -4.06 -19.27
N ARG A 131 -9.64 -3.28 -19.84
CA ARG A 131 -9.79 -2.68 -21.17
C ARG A 131 -9.88 -3.73 -22.28
N HIS A 132 -9.08 -4.79 -22.20
CA HIS A 132 -9.09 -5.85 -23.22
C HIS A 132 -10.37 -6.69 -23.17
N SER A 133 -11.02 -6.79 -22.00
CA SER A 133 -12.29 -7.49 -21.84
C SER A 133 -13.48 -6.73 -22.45
N GLU A 134 -13.50 -5.40 -22.37
CA GLU A 134 -14.56 -4.55 -22.93
C GLU A 134 -14.57 -4.55 -24.47
N VAL A 135 -13.40 -4.68 -25.11
CA VAL A 135 -13.27 -4.70 -26.58
C VAL A 135 -13.81 -6.00 -27.20
N ARG A 136 -14.01 -7.05 -26.39
CA ARG A 136 -14.43 -8.39 -26.82
C ARG A 136 -15.94 -8.66 -26.67
N THR A 137 -16.71 -7.67 -26.24
CA THR A 137 -18.18 -7.73 -26.09
C THR A 137 -18.85 -6.81 -27.09
#